data_AF-A0A4U5JH19-F1
#
_entry.id   AF-A0A4U5JH19-F1
#
_cell.length_a   1.000
_cell.length_b   1.000
_cell.length_c   1.000
_cell.angle_alpha   90.00
_cell.angle_beta   90.00
_cell.angle_gamma   90.00
#
_symmetry.space_group_name_H-M   'P 1'
#
loop_
_entity.id
_entity.type
_entity.pdbx_description
1 polymer ?
#
loop_
_entity_poly.entity_id
_entity_poly.type
_entity_poly.pdbx_seq_one_letter_code
_entity_poly.pdbx_strand_id
1 'polypeptide(L)'
;MSRKVSEDQAAGTGDSPLDFDPVEMAFLLFTLALAGIHLYLGLFDPTVAGDRSVQFLLIGAAFLAGFVARITPYWHPTLYLLGAAFAVGLGVLWLLGGTDQFTLGIATGAVASAFIVVALYLFVRDESRSVRR
;
A
#
# COMPACT_ATOMS: atom_id res chain seq x y z
N MET A 1 -46.15 27.42 5.57
CA MET A 1 -45.75 26.01 5.30
C MET A 1 -44.49 25.89 4.42
N SER A 2 -43.72 26.95 4.20
CA SER A 2 -42.60 26.99 3.22
C SER A 2 -41.20 27.06 3.84
N ARG A 3 -41.08 27.05 5.18
CA ARG A 3 -39.80 27.25 5.89
C ARG A 3 -39.12 25.95 6.32
N LYS A 4 -39.84 24.83 6.35
CA LYS A 4 -39.33 23.52 6.81
C LYS A 4 -38.51 22.75 5.76
N VAL A 5 -38.64 23.09 4.47
CA VAL A 5 -37.91 22.39 3.39
C VAL A 5 -36.45 22.85 3.31
N SER A 6 -36.10 24.00 3.90
CA SER A 6 -34.75 24.56 3.80
C SER A 6 -33.77 24.05 4.85
N GLU A 7 -34.23 23.38 5.91
CA GLU A 7 -33.37 22.90 7.00
C GLU A 7 -32.85 21.47 6.77
N ASP A 8 -33.61 20.61 6.08
CA ASP A 8 -33.17 19.23 5.79
C ASP A 8 -32.10 19.16 4.68
N GLN A 9 -31.95 20.20 3.86
CA GLN A 9 -30.97 20.25 2.77
C GLN A 9 -29.59 20.79 3.23
N ALA A 10 -29.48 21.24 4.48
CA ALA A 10 -28.22 21.73 5.08
C ALA A 10 -27.48 20.64 5.88
N ALA A 11 -28.07 19.46 6.05
CA ALA A 11 -27.37 18.28 6.53
C ALA A 11 -26.62 17.63 5.35
N GLY A 12 -25.69 18.38 4.76
CA GLY A 12 -24.67 17.80 3.89
C GLY A 12 -23.97 16.71 4.69
N THR A 13 -24.20 15.46 4.30
CA THR A 13 -23.38 14.33 4.71
C THR A 13 -21.96 14.76 4.40
N GLY A 14 -21.20 15.07 5.45
CA GLY A 14 -19.82 15.49 5.31
C GLY A 14 -19.04 14.34 4.74
N ASP A 15 -18.95 14.29 3.41
CA ASP A 15 -17.97 13.50 2.68
C ASP A 15 -16.63 13.95 3.25
N SER A 16 -16.11 13.14 4.18
CA SER A 16 -14.83 13.44 4.78
C SER A 16 -13.83 13.47 3.63
N PRO A 17 -12.88 14.42 3.59
CA PRO A 17 -11.89 14.52 2.50
C PRO A 17 -11.04 13.25 2.28
N LEU A 18 -11.21 12.23 3.13
CA LEU A 18 -10.53 10.94 3.15
C LEU A 18 -11.55 9.77 3.21
N ASP A 19 -12.64 9.83 2.45
CA ASP A 19 -13.57 8.71 2.34
C ASP A 19 -12.98 7.64 1.40
N PHE A 20 -12.11 6.79 1.95
CA PHE A 20 -11.51 5.67 1.22
C PHE A 20 -12.51 4.53 1.11
N ASP A 21 -12.69 4.01 -0.10
CA ASP A 21 -13.42 2.75 -0.24
C ASP A 21 -12.67 1.61 0.48
N PRO A 22 -13.37 0.52 0.88
CA PRO A 22 -12.76 -0.55 1.65
C PRO A 22 -11.54 -1.22 0.99
N VAL A 23 -11.49 -1.25 -0.34
CA VAL A 23 -10.38 -1.86 -1.10
C VAL A 23 -9.17 -0.93 -1.12
N GLU A 24 -9.38 0.37 -1.24
CA GLU A 24 -8.32 1.37 -1.06
C GLU A 24 -7.75 1.34 0.36
N MET A 25 -8.62 1.19 1.36
CA MET A 25 -8.17 1.03 2.75
C MET A 25 -7.34 -0.24 2.93
N ALA A 26 -7.74 -1.36 2.31
CA ALA A 26 -6.93 -2.58 2.32
C ALA A 26 -5.55 -2.36 1.66
N PHE A 27 -5.50 -1.68 0.51
CA PHE A 27 -4.24 -1.32 -0.15
C PHE A 27 -3.31 -0.52 0.77
N LEU A 28 -3.84 0.52 1.42
CA LEU A 28 -3.08 1.36 2.35
C LEU A 28 -2.57 0.57 3.55
N LEU A 29 -3.40 -0.27 4.14
CA LEU A 29 -3.02 -1.13 5.26
C LEU A 29 -1.92 -2.11 4.87
N PHE A 30 -2.01 -2.76 3.71
CA PHE A 30 -0.95 -3.66 3.25
C PHE A 30 0.33 -2.91 2.92
N THR A 31 0.24 -1.73 2.31
CA THR A 31 1.40 -0.88 2.04
C THR A 31 2.12 -0.51 3.34
N LEU A 32 1.36 -0.09 4.36
CA LEU A 32 1.90 0.28 5.66
C LEU A 32 2.45 -0.92 6.43
N ALA A 33 1.79 -2.08 6.33
CA ALA A 33 2.28 -3.33 6.93
C ALA A 33 3.62 -3.74 6.31
N LEU A 34 3.76 -3.70 4.98
CA LEU A 34 5.02 -3.99 4.29
C LEU A 34 6.11 -2.99 4.68
N ALA A 35 5.79 -1.69 4.73
CA ALA A 35 6.72 -0.68 5.21
C ALA A 35 7.19 -0.98 6.64
N GLY A 36 6.24 -1.26 7.55
CA GLY A 36 6.52 -1.58 8.95
C GLY A 36 7.39 -2.82 9.12
N ILE A 37 7.11 -3.90 8.40
CA ILE A 37 7.91 -5.14 8.43
C ILE A 37 9.37 -4.84 8.02
N HIS A 38 9.58 -4.15 6.89
CA HIS A 38 10.93 -3.89 6.38
C HIS A 38 11.70 -2.89 7.26
N LEU A 39 11.02 -1.84 7.76
CA LEU A 39 11.63 -0.92 8.71
C LEU A 39 11.99 -1.62 10.02
N TYR A 40 11.13 -2.51 10.51
CA TYR A 40 11.39 -3.28 11.73
C TYR A 40 12.63 -4.17 11.55
N LEU A 41 12.70 -4.92 10.44
CA LEU A 41 13.86 -5.77 10.14
C LEU A 41 15.15 -4.96 10.00
N GLY A 42 15.09 -3.80 9.35
CA GLY A 42 16.25 -2.93 9.18
C GLY A 42 16.74 -2.27 10.48
N LEU A 43 15.85 -1.95 11.43
CA LEU A 43 16.17 -1.22 12.65
C LEU A 43 16.45 -2.12 13.86
N PHE A 44 15.73 -3.23 13.99
CA PHE A 44 15.61 -3.95 15.27
C PHE A 44 16.00 -5.42 15.19
N ASP A 45 16.03 -6.04 14.00
CA ASP A 45 16.42 -7.45 13.89
C ASP A 45 17.95 -7.60 13.93
N PRO A 46 18.53 -8.20 14.98
CA PRO A 46 19.99 -8.33 15.12
C PRO A 46 20.61 -9.30 14.09
N THR A 47 19.79 -10.12 13.42
CA THR A 47 20.26 -11.02 12.34
C THR A 47 20.39 -10.30 10.99
N VAL A 48 19.88 -9.07 10.89
CA VAL A 48 19.98 -8.20 9.72
C VAL A 48 20.97 -7.08 10.02
N ALA A 49 22.23 -7.24 9.59
CA ALA A 49 23.31 -6.29 9.87
C ALA A 49 23.96 -5.72 8.59
N GLY A 50 24.68 -4.61 8.75
CA GLY A 50 25.46 -3.97 7.69
C GLY A 50 24.60 -3.53 6.50
N ASP A 51 25.07 -3.81 5.29
CA ASP A 51 24.40 -3.41 4.04
C ASP A 51 22.98 -3.96 3.92
N ARG A 52 22.71 -5.14 4.52
CA ARG A 52 21.37 -5.75 4.50
C ARG A 52 20.36 -4.92 5.29
N SER A 53 20.77 -4.37 6.45
CA SER A 53 19.92 -3.46 7.24
C SER A 53 19.56 -2.22 6.42
N VAL A 54 20.54 -1.61 5.74
CA VAL A 54 20.30 -0.45 4.86
C VAL A 54 19.33 -0.81 3.74
N GLN A 55 19.45 -1.98 3.11
CA GLN A 55 18.51 -2.43 2.08
C GLN A 55 17.08 -2.54 2.62
N PHE A 56 16.88 -3.16 3.78
CA PHE A 56 15.55 -3.25 4.42
C PHE A 56 14.98 -1.87 4.76
N LEU A 57 15.81 -0.94 5.25
CA LEU A 57 15.40 0.44 5.50
C LEU A 57 14.95 1.16 4.22
N LEU A 58 15.70 1.00 3.12
CA LEU A 58 15.35 1.60 1.83
C LEU A 58 14.05 1.02 1.26
N ILE A 59 13.84 -0.29 1.39
CA ILE A 59 12.59 -0.93 0.98
C ILE A 59 11.41 -0.41 1.81
N GLY A 60 11.57 -0.36 3.14
CA GLY A 60 10.55 0.19 4.03
C GLY A 60 10.21 1.65 3.72
N ALA A 61 11.23 2.48 3.48
CA ALA A 61 11.08 3.87 3.06
C ALA A 61 10.37 4.00 1.69
N ALA A 62 10.65 3.11 0.73
CA ALA A 62 9.97 3.10 -0.56
C ALA A 62 8.47 2.80 -0.44
N PHE A 63 8.08 1.81 0.38
CA PHE A 63 6.66 1.56 0.66
C PHE A 63 5.99 2.73 1.40
N LEU A 64 6.69 3.34 2.36
CA LEU A 64 6.18 4.52 3.06
C LEU A 64 6.01 5.72 2.10
N ALA A 65 6.94 5.92 1.17
CA ALA A 65 6.82 6.92 0.12
C ALA A 65 5.62 6.62 -0.79
N GLY A 66 5.36 5.35 -1.13
CA GLY A 66 4.17 4.93 -1.85
C GLY A 66 2.87 5.26 -1.09
N PHE A 67 2.84 4.99 0.22
CA PHE A 67 1.71 5.37 1.09
C PHE A 67 1.46 6.88 1.09
N VAL A 68 2.52 7.68 1.29
CA VAL A 68 2.43 9.15 1.26
C VAL A 68 2.02 9.65 -0.12
N ALA A 69 2.57 9.08 -1.20
CA ALA A 69 2.18 9.45 -2.55
C ALA A 69 0.69 9.19 -2.79
N ARG A 70 0.13 8.10 -2.25
CA ARG A 70 -1.29 7.75 -2.43
C ARG A 70 -2.27 8.74 -1.80
N ILE A 71 -1.86 9.42 -0.73
CA ILE A 71 -2.68 10.46 -0.09
C ILE A 71 -2.52 11.83 -0.78
N THR A 72 -1.63 11.95 -1.78
CA THR A 72 -1.43 13.19 -2.55
C THR A 72 -2.21 13.18 -3.86
N PRO A 73 -2.49 14.36 -4.45
CA PRO A 73 -3.11 14.46 -5.78
C PRO A 73 -2.18 14.02 -6.94
N TYR A 74 -0.90 13.72 -6.66
CA TYR A 74 0.06 13.28 -7.68
C TYR A 74 -0.05 11.78 -8.00
N TRP A 75 -1.03 11.08 -7.43
CA TRP A 75 -1.20 9.65 -7.66
C TRP A 75 -1.66 9.36 -9.09
N HIS A 76 -0.93 8.47 -9.77
CA HIS A 76 -1.27 7.96 -11.09
C HIS A 76 -1.52 6.45 -11.02
N PRO A 77 -2.51 5.87 -11.74
CA PRO A 77 -2.80 4.42 -11.68
C PRO A 77 -1.58 3.52 -11.93
N THR A 78 -0.63 3.99 -12.75
CA THR A 78 0.64 3.28 -13.02
C THR A 78 1.49 3.03 -11.77
N LEU A 79 1.32 3.81 -10.69
CA LEU A 79 2.01 3.58 -9.42
C LEU A 79 1.55 2.30 -8.71
N TYR A 80 0.32 1.83 -8.95
CA TYR A 80 -0.12 0.52 -8.49
C TYR A 80 0.69 -0.61 -9.12
N LEU A 81 0.93 -0.53 -10.44
CA LEU A 81 1.76 -1.49 -11.16
C LEU A 81 3.21 -1.45 -10.68
N LEU A 82 3.75 -0.25 -10.45
CA LEU A 82 5.10 -0.09 -9.92
C LEU A 82 5.23 -0.76 -8.55
N GLY A 83 4.27 -0.53 -7.66
CA GLY A 83 4.23 -1.21 -6.36
C GLY A 83 4.15 -2.73 -6.49
N ALA A 84 3.25 -3.24 -7.34
CA ALA A 84 3.10 -4.67 -7.56
C ALA A 84 4.39 -5.32 -8.12
N ALA A 85 4.99 -4.71 -9.15
CA ALA A 85 6.24 -5.17 -9.73
C ALA A 85 7.40 -5.14 -8.72
N PHE A 86 7.47 -4.09 -7.91
CA PHE A 86 8.45 -3.99 -6.83
C PHE A 86 8.28 -5.12 -5.80
N ALA A 87 7.06 -5.38 -5.34
CA ALA A 87 6.76 -6.47 -4.40
C ALA A 87 7.08 -7.86 -4.98
N VAL A 88 6.79 -8.10 -6.27
CA VAL A 88 7.18 -9.34 -6.96
C VAL A 88 8.70 -9.48 -7.01
N GLY A 89 9.42 -8.42 -7.37
CA GLY A 89 10.89 -8.42 -7.40
C GLY A 89 11.49 -8.76 -6.05
N LEU A 90 10.97 -8.17 -4.96
CA LEU A 90 11.39 -8.48 -3.60
C LEU A 90 11.08 -9.94 -3.22
N GLY A 91 9.92 -10.46 -3.60
CA GLY A 91 9.57 -11.86 -3.38
C GLY A 91 10.56 -12.83 -4.05
N VAL A 92 10.95 -12.54 -5.30
CA VAL A 92 11.97 -13.33 -6.02
C VAL A 92 13.33 -13.24 -5.32
N LEU A 93 13.78 -12.04 -4.97
CA LEU A 93 15.05 -11.85 -4.26
C LEU A 93 15.07 -12.60 -2.93
N TRP A 94 13.95 -12.59 -2.20
CA TRP A 94 13.80 -13.29 -0.94
C TRP A 94 13.90 -14.82 -1.13
N LEU A 95 13.21 -15.38 -2.14
CA LEU A 95 13.27 -16.81 -2.44
C LEU A 95 14.69 -17.28 -2.83
N LEU A 96 15.47 -16.43 -3.49
CA LEU A 96 16.85 -16.71 -3.87
C LEU A 96 17.85 -16.49 -2.72
N GLY A 97 17.46 -15.74 -1.69
CA GLY A 97 18.33 -15.30 -0.59
C GLY A 97 18.53 -16.30 0.55
N GLY A 98 17.89 -17.48 0.51
CA GLY A 98 18.01 -18.54 1.53
C GLY A 98 16.97 -18.44 2.68
N THR A 99 16.86 -19.50 3.48
CA THR A 99 15.69 -19.79 4.36
C THR A 99 15.87 -19.48 5.85
N ASP A 100 16.88 -18.70 6.25
CA ASP A 100 17.20 -18.49 7.67
C ASP A 100 16.03 -17.95 8.51
N GLN A 101 15.02 -17.35 7.85
CA GLN A 101 13.78 -16.91 8.49
C GLN A 101 12.52 -17.31 7.70
N PHE A 102 12.32 -18.60 7.46
CA PHE A 102 11.21 -19.13 6.67
C PHE A 102 9.81 -18.63 7.11
N THR A 103 9.53 -18.62 8.42
CA THR A 103 8.22 -18.17 8.95
C THR A 103 7.95 -16.70 8.67
N LEU A 104 8.93 -15.83 8.90
CA LEU A 104 8.83 -14.39 8.60
C LEU A 104 8.68 -14.16 7.10
N GLY A 105 9.36 -14.97 6.29
CA GLY A 105 9.18 -15.05 4.86
C GLY A 105 7.77 -15.35 4.41
N ILE A 106 7.16 -16.41 4.93
CA ILE A 106 5.78 -16.78 4.61
C ILE A 106 4.82 -15.65 5.00
N ALA A 107 4.94 -15.12 6.21
CA ALA A 107 4.07 -14.06 6.69
C ALA A 107 4.17 -12.80 5.82
N THR A 108 5.39 -12.35 5.52
CA THR A 108 5.65 -11.19 4.65
C THR A 108 5.18 -11.46 3.22
N GLY A 109 5.40 -12.67 2.71
CA GLY A 109 4.96 -13.10 1.38
C GLY A 109 3.44 -13.15 1.24
N ALA A 110 2.72 -13.55 2.28
CA ALA A 110 1.25 -13.52 2.30
C ALA A 110 0.72 -12.08 2.21
N VAL A 111 1.29 -11.17 3.00
CA VAL A 111 0.95 -9.73 2.94
C VAL A 111 1.30 -9.14 1.57
N ALA A 112 2.49 -9.47 1.04
CA ALA A 112 2.93 -9.01 -0.29
C ALA A 112 2.01 -9.52 -1.40
N SER A 113 1.56 -10.78 -1.33
CA SER A 113 0.65 -11.36 -2.30
C SER A 113 -0.72 -10.67 -2.28
N ALA A 114 -1.27 -10.43 -1.09
CA ALA A 114 -2.50 -9.68 -0.93
C ALA A 114 -2.37 -8.24 -1.47
N PHE A 115 -1.25 -7.57 -1.15
CA PHE A 115 -0.91 -6.26 -1.69
C PHE A 115 -0.89 -6.26 -3.23
N ILE A 116 -0.21 -7.23 -3.85
CA ILE A 116 -0.11 -7.35 -5.32
C ILE A 116 -1.51 -7.49 -5.93
N VAL A 117 -2.33 -8.40 -5.41
CA VAL A 117 -3.69 -8.64 -5.93
C VAL A 117 -4.54 -7.36 -5.84
N VAL A 118 -4.51 -6.69 -4.69
CA VAL A 118 -5.27 -5.45 -4.50
C VAL A 118 -4.74 -4.32 -5.40
N ALA A 119 -3.42 -4.17 -5.53
CA ALA A 119 -2.82 -3.17 -6.40
C ALA A 119 -3.21 -3.37 -7.86
N LEU A 120 -3.15 -4.61 -8.36
CA LEU A 120 -3.58 -4.94 -9.72
C LEU A 120 -5.08 -4.69 -9.93
N TYR A 121 -5.91 -5.02 -8.95
CA TYR A 121 -7.34 -4.73 -9.01
C TYR A 121 -7.61 -3.21 -9.09
N LEU A 122 -6.97 -2.42 -8.23
CA LEU A 122 -7.12 -0.95 -8.22
C LEU A 122 -6.61 -0.32 -9.52
N PHE A 123 -5.50 -0.81 -10.07
CA PHE A 123 -5.02 -0.40 -11.39
C PHE A 123 -6.08 -0.60 -12.47
N VAL A 124 -6.61 -1.81 -12.61
CA VAL A 124 -7.62 -2.13 -13.64
C VAL A 124 -8.88 -1.28 -13.43
N ARG A 125 -9.32 -1.11 -12.18
CA ARG A 125 -10.50 -0.32 -11.83
C ARG A 125 -10.35 1.14 -12.22
N ASP A 126 -9.23 1.75 -11.86
CA ASP A 126 -9.01 3.19 -12.06
C ASP A 126 -8.70 3.52 -13.52
N GLU A 127 -7.94 2.66 -14.22
CA GLU A 127 -7.71 2.78 -15.66
C GLU A 127 -9.02 2.61 -16.46
N SER A 128 -9.89 1.70 -16.04
CA SER A 128 -11.22 1.54 -16.68
C SER A 128 -12.12 2.76 -16.49
N ARG A 129 -11.87 3.61 -15.49
CA ARG A 129 -12.59 4.86 -15.23
C ARG A 129 -12.00 6.02 -16.02
N SER A 130 -10.68 6.06 -16.22
CA SER A 130 -10.01 7.11 -17.01
C SER A 130 -10.37 7.01 -18.50
N VAL A 131 -10.44 5.80 -19.05
CA VAL A 131 -10.82 5.57 -20.46
C VAL A 131 -12.29 5.92 -20.78
N ARG A 132 -13.16 5.95 -19.76
CA ARG A 132 -14.59 6.27 -19.93
C ARG A 132 -14.94 7.76 -19.77
N ARG A 133 -13.98 8.60 -19.39
CA ARG A 133 -14.15 10.06 -19.33
C ARG A 133 -13.73 10.69 -20.64
#